data_AF-A0A534SID0-F1
#
_entry.id   AF-A0A534SID0-F1
#
_cell.length_a   1.000
_cell.length_b   1.000
_cell.length_c   1.000
_cell.angle_alpha   90.00
_cell.angle_beta   90.00
_cell.angle_gamma   90.00
#
_symmetry.space_group_name_H-M   'P 1'
#
loop_
_entity.id
_entity.type
_entity.pdbx_description
1 polymer ?
#
loop_
_entity_poly.entity_id
_entity_poly.type
_entity_poly.pdbx_seq_one_letter_code
_entity_poly.pdbx_strand_id
1 'polypeptide(L)'
;SAVFNQYRKQIVDLALNNRWPGMYPRAEYVEEGGLMTYGSSTTDLFLRAAIFVDKILKGAKPGDIPVEQPIKFDLVLNLKTAKQIGLTIPPNVLARADRVIR
;
A
#
# COMPACT_ATOMS: atom_id res chain seq x y z
N SER A 1 7.35 -5.18 -9.41
CA SER A 1 7.38 -5.70 -10.80
C SER A 1 5.96 -5.72 -11.35
N ALA A 2 5.76 -5.37 -12.62
CA ALA A 2 4.45 -5.47 -13.28
C ALA A 2 3.89 -6.90 -13.23
N VAL A 3 4.77 -7.91 -13.34
CA VAL A 3 4.41 -9.33 -13.25
C VAL A 3 3.74 -9.67 -11.93
N PHE A 4 4.33 -9.30 -10.79
CA PHE A 4 3.73 -9.61 -9.48
C PHE A 4 2.40 -8.90 -9.24
N ASN A 5 2.21 -7.70 -9.79
CA ASN A 5 0.94 -6.98 -9.66
C ASN A 5 -0.18 -7.69 -10.44
N GLN A 6 0.13 -8.21 -11.63
CA GLN A 6 -0.81 -8.97 -12.45
C GLN A 6 -1.27 -10.26 -11.76
N TYR A 7 -0.35 -10.94 -11.07
CA TYR A 7 -0.63 -12.18 -10.35
C TYR A 7 -0.85 -11.99 -8.85
N ARG A 8 -1.22 -10.77 -8.41
CA ARG A 8 -1.33 -10.43 -6.98
C ARG A 8 -2.24 -11.37 -6.20
N LYS A 9 -3.35 -11.79 -6.81
CA LYS A 9 -4.30 -12.70 -6.20
C LYS A 9 -3.69 -14.08 -5.96
N GLN A 10 -3.02 -14.67 -6.95
CA GLN A 10 -2.37 -15.98 -6.77
C GLN A 10 -1.27 -15.92 -5.71
N ILE A 11 -0.53 -14.82 -5.61
CA ILE A 11 0.51 -14.64 -4.59
C ILE A 11 -0.13 -14.57 -3.19
N VAL A 12 -1.21 -13.80 -3.05
CA VAL A 12 -1.97 -13.71 -1.79
C VAL A 12 -2.55 -15.05 -1.42
N ASP A 13 -3.23 -15.74 -2.34
CA ASP A 13 -3.84 -17.04 -2.11
C ASP A 13 -2.79 -18.10 -1.73
N LEU A 14 -1.61 -18.07 -2.35
CA LEU A 14 -0.49 -18.94 -1.99
C LEU A 14 -0.07 -18.72 -0.54
N ALA A 15 0.11 -17.47 -0.10
CA ALA A 15 0.46 -17.17 1.28
C ALA A 15 -0.65 -17.59 2.25
N LEU A 16 -1.91 -17.31 1.92
CA LEU A 16 -3.07 -17.67 2.74
C LEU A 16 -3.21 -19.19 2.93
N ASN A 17 -3.08 -19.96 1.84
CA ASN A 17 -3.18 -21.42 1.87
C ASN A 17 -2.09 -22.07 2.74
N ASN A 18 -0.94 -21.42 2.85
CA ASN A 18 0.16 -21.87 3.71
C ASN A 18 0.18 -21.19 5.09
N ARG A 19 -0.83 -20.36 5.40
CA ARG A 19 -0.93 -19.56 6.63
C ARG A 19 0.30 -18.68 6.88
N TRP A 20 0.94 -18.20 5.83
CA TRP A 20 2.11 -17.33 5.94
C TRP A 20 1.72 -15.88 6.19
N PRO A 21 2.32 -15.20 7.18
CA PRO A 21 2.14 -13.76 7.33
C PRO A 21 2.91 -13.03 6.22
N GLY A 22 2.18 -12.44 5.28
CA GLY A 22 2.76 -11.71 4.15
C GLY A 22 2.64 -10.19 4.28
N MET A 23 3.74 -9.46 4.03
CA MET A 23 3.71 -8.01 3.82
C MET A 23 3.85 -7.72 2.33
N TYR A 24 3.01 -6.83 1.82
CA TYR A 24 2.86 -6.57 0.39
C TYR A 24 3.24 -5.14 0.02
N PRO A 25 3.69 -4.89 -1.23
CA PRO A 25 4.19 -3.59 -1.64
C PRO A 25 3.08 -2.54 -1.83
N ARG A 26 1.82 -2.94 -1.91
CA ARG A 26 0.70 -2.00 -2.12
C ARG A 26 -0.59 -2.46 -1.42
N ALA A 27 -1.49 -1.51 -1.15
CA ALA A 27 -2.74 -1.74 -0.43
C ALA A 27 -3.71 -2.64 -1.19
N GLU A 28 -3.64 -2.67 -2.53
CA GLU A 28 -4.44 -3.52 -3.41
C GLU A 28 -4.23 -5.01 -3.13
N TYR A 29 -3.03 -5.42 -2.68
CA TYR A 29 -2.81 -6.80 -2.23
C TYR A 29 -3.59 -7.13 -0.95
N VAL A 30 -3.68 -6.16 -0.04
CA VAL A 30 -4.39 -6.32 1.24
C VAL A 30 -5.90 -6.39 1.01
N GLU A 31 -6.39 -5.65 0.01
CA GLU A 31 -7.78 -5.73 -0.48
C GLU A 31 -8.12 -7.09 -1.08
N GLU A 32 -7.16 -7.74 -1.75
CA GLU A 32 -7.31 -9.09 -2.32
C GLU A 32 -7.19 -10.22 -1.28
N GLY A 33 -6.96 -9.89 0.00
CA GLY A 33 -6.82 -10.86 1.09
C GLY A 33 -5.42 -10.97 1.68
N GLY A 34 -4.46 -10.17 1.23
CA GLY A 34 -3.14 -10.07 1.85
C GLY A 34 -3.23 -9.56 3.29
N LEU A 35 -2.23 -9.90 4.12
CA LEU A 35 -2.25 -9.54 5.54
C LEU A 35 -2.02 -8.03 5.77
N MET A 36 -0.96 -7.45 5.20
CA MET A 36 -0.64 -6.04 5.45
C MET A 36 0.23 -5.38 4.39
N THR A 37 0.23 -4.05 4.38
CA THR A 37 1.23 -3.22 3.70
C THR A 37 1.62 -2.04 4.58
N TYR A 38 2.85 -1.58 4.44
CA TYR A 38 3.31 -0.30 4.94
C TYR A 38 4.16 0.36 3.87
N GLY A 39 3.75 1.52 3.40
CA GLY A 39 4.44 2.20 2.31
C GLY A 39 3.82 3.53 1.96
N SER A 40 4.46 4.24 1.03
CA SER A 40 4.01 5.55 0.56
C SER A 40 2.57 5.49 0.09
N SER A 41 1.76 6.47 0.48
CA SER A 41 0.37 6.55 0.06
C SER A 41 0.27 6.79 -1.43
N THR A 42 -0.14 5.78 -2.20
CA THR A 42 -0.31 5.89 -3.66
C THR A 42 -1.25 7.03 -4.04
N THR A 43 -2.32 7.23 -3.26
CA THR A 43 -3.27 8.34 -3.46
C THR A 43 -2.61 9.70 -3.25
N ASP A 44 -1.82 9.88 -2.18
CA ASP A 44 -1.08 11.13 -1.94
C ASP A 44 -0.06 11.40 -3.06
N LEU A 45 0.64 10.36 -3.51
CA LEU A 45 1.59 10.46 -4.62
C LEU A 45 0.93 10.94 -5.91
N PHE A 46 -0.26 10.43 -6.25
CA PHE A 46 -0.99 10.89 -7.44
C PHE A 46 -1.52 12.32 -7.30
N LEU A 47 -1.98 12.72 -6.10
CA LEU A 47 -2.38 14.11 -5.84
C LEU A 47 -1.18 15.07 -5.98
N ARG A 48 0.00 14.69 -5.48
CA ARG A 48 1.24 15.46 -5.66
C ARG A 48 1.65 15.54 -7.12
N ALA A 49 1.57 14.42 -7.85
CA ALA A 49 1.87 14.41 -9.28
C ALA A 49 0.99 15.41 -10.06
N ALA A 50 -0.28 15.57 -9.69
CA ALA A 50 -1.16 16.56 -10.32
C ALA A 50 -0.67 18.01 -10.12
N ILE A 51 -0.07 18.33 -8.97
CA ILE A 51 0.55 19.65 -8.72
C ILE A 51 1.74 19.88 -9.66
N PHE A 52 2.53 18.84 -9.92
CA PHE A 52 3.68 18.92 -10.84
C PHE A 52 3.19 19.16 -12.27
N VAL A 53 2.14 18.44 -12.68
CA VAL A 53 1.48 18.63 -13.98
C VAL A 53 0.97 20.08 -14.12
N ASP A 54 0.28 20.61 -13.11
CA ASP A 54 -0.21 22.00 -13.12
C ASP A 54 0.92 23.03 -13.30
N LYS A 55 2.05 22.87 -12.59
CA LYS A 55 3.23 23.73 -12.75
C LYS A 55 3.80 23.69 -14.17
N ILE A 56 3.91 22.49 -14.74
CA ILE A 56 4.43 22.31 -16.11
C ILE A 56 3.48 22.94 -17.13
N LEU A 57 2.18 22.72 -17.00
CA LEU A 57 1.17 23.31 -17.89
C LEU A 57 1.13 24.84 -17.80
N LYS A 58 1.55 25.43 -16.66
CA LYS A 58 1.74 26.87 -16.47
C LYS A 58 3.10 27.41 -16.94
N GLY A 59 3.95 26.57 -17.53
CA GLY A 59 5.21 26.97 -18.17
C GLY A 59 6.48 26.74 -17.34
N ALA A 60 6.40 26.09 -16.17
CA ALA A 60 7.61 25.67 -15.46
C ALA A 60 8.38 24.60 -16.26
N LYS A 61 9.70 24.72 -16.36
CA LYS A 61 10.53 23.68 -16.99
C LYS A 61 10.64 22.47 -16.06
N PRO A 62 10.45 21.23 -16.55
CA PRO A 62 10.53 20.04 -15.70
C PRO A 62 11.84 19.90 -14.91
N GLY A 63 12.98 20.35 -15.48
CA GLY A 63 14.28 20.31 -14.81
C GLY A 63 14.44 21.29 -13.64
N ASP A 64 13.57 22.30 -13.55
CA ASP A 64 13.59 23.30 -12.47
C ASP A 64 12.67 22.90 -11.30
N ILE A 65 11.83 21.87 -11.48
CA ILE A 65 10.92 21.38 -10.44
C ILE A 65 11.71 20.40 -9.54
N PRO A 66 11.84 20.68 -8.23
CA PRO A 66 12.57 19.79 -7.34
C PRO A 66 11.86 18.43 -7.20
N VAL A 67 12.65 17.36 -7.16
CA VAL A 67 12.14 16.01 -6.86
C VAL A 67 11.69 15.97 -5.39
N GLU A 68 10.44 15.59 -5.17
CA GLU A 68 9.86 15.44 -3.83
C GLU A 68 9.97 13.98 -3.35
N GLN A 69 10.24 13.82 -2.05
CA GLN A 69 10.11 12.53 -1.36
C GLN A 69 8.66 12.33 -0.87
N PRO A 70 8.18 11.09 -0.75
CA PRO A 70 6.89 10.82 -0.12
C PRO A 70 6.86 11.33 1.31
N ILE A 71 5.79 12.04 1.67
CA ILE A 71 5.59 12.55 3.04
C ILE A 71 4.48 11.82 3.80
N LYS A 72 3.66 11.03 3.10
CA LYS A 72 2.56 10.26 3.68
C LYS A 72 2.79 8.78 3.42
N PHE A 73 2.66 7.99 4.48
CA PHE A 73 2.76 6.54 4.47
C PHE A 73 1.49 5.97 5.10
N ASP A 74 0.98 4.90 4.51
CA ASP A 74 -0.22 4.22 5.01
C ASP A 74 0.17 2.82 5.52
N LEU A 75 -0.20 2.53 6.77
CA LEU A 75 -0.25 1.18 7.32
C LEU A 75 -1.65 0.61 7.13
N VAL A 76 -1.77 -0.42 6.29
CA VAL A 76 -3.04 -1.12 6.05
C VAL A 76 -2.96 -2.55 6.58
N LEU A 77 -3.94 -2.94 7.38
CA LEU A 77 -4.05 -4.27 7.98
C LEU A 77 -5.33 -4.97 7.57
N ASN A 78 -5.29 -6.29 7.37
CA ASN A 78 -6.47 -7.13 7.15
C ASN A 78 -6.72 -8.06 8.33
N LEU A 79 -7.74 -7.77 9.14
CA LEU A 79 -8.08 -8.55 10.32
C LEU A 79 -8.75 -9.89 9.97
N LYS A 80 -9.44 -9.99 8.82
CA LYS A 80 -9.97 -11.28 8.33
C LYS A 80 -8.82 -12.24 8.07
N THR A 81 -7.81 -11.76 7.35
CA THR A 81 -6.61 -12.54 7.04
C THR A 81 -5.84 -12.90 8.29
N ALA A 82 -5.60 -11.95 9.20
CA ALA A 82 -4.93 -12.22 10.47
C ALA A 82 -5.62 -13.35 11.24
N LYS A 83 -6.96 -13.31 11.36
CA LYS A 83 -7.75 -14.37 11.97
C LYS A 83 -7.62 -15.70 11.24
N GLN A 84 -7.67 -15.71 9.90
CA GLN A 84 -7.57 -16.92 9.09
C GLN A 84 -6.23 -17.64 9.23
N ILE A 85 -5.13 -16.89 9.38
CA ILE A 85 -3.80 -17.44 9.57
C ILE A 85 -3.44 -17.68 11.04
N GLY A 86 -4.34 -17.39 11.98
CA GLY A 86 -4.11 -17.56 13.42
C GLY A 86 -3.19 -16.50 14.04
N LEU A 87 -3.02 -15.34 13.39
CA LEU A 87 -2.21 -14.23 13.88
C LEU A 87 -3.09 -13.25 14.67
N THR A 88 -2.70 -12.96 15.92
CA THR A 88 -3.29 -11.87 16.70
C THR A 88 -2.50 -10.59 16.48
N ILE A 89 -3.13 -9.56 15.94
CA ILE A 89 -2.52 -8.24 15.78
C ILE A 89 -2.54 -7.50 17.13
N PRO A 90 -1.40 -7.05 17.67
CA PRO A 90 -1.36 -6.29 18.91
C PRO A 90 -2.16 -4.98 18.83
N PRO A 91 -2.89 -4.56 19.90
CA PRO A 91 -3.69 -3.34 19.90
C PRO A 91 -2.93 -2.06 19.55
N ASN A 92 -1.66 -1.97 19.96
CA ASN A 92 -0.79 -0.82 19.65
C ASN A 92 -0.41 -0.73 18.16
N VAL A 93 -0.37 -1.86 17.46
CA VAL A 93 -0.17 -1.90 16.00
C VAL A 93 -1.47 -1.53 15.30
N LEU A 94 -2.60 -2.06 15.77
CA LEU A 94 -3.91 -1.73 15.22
C LEU A 94 -4.24 -0.24 15.35
N ALA A 95 -3.89 0.37 16.48
CA ALA A 95 -4.08 1.80 16.74
C ALA A 95 -3.25 2.72 15.83
N ARG A 96 -2.17 2.20 15.22
CA ARG A 96 -1.31 2.93 14.27
C ARG A 96 -1.73 2.71 12.82
N ALA A 97 -2.67 1.81 12.55
CA ALA A 97 -3.10 1.53 11.19
C ALA A 97 -3.96 2.66 10.64
N ASP A 98 -3.57 3.20 9.49
CA ASP A 98 -4.36 4.19 8.77
C ASP A 98 -5.64 3.57 8.19
N ARG A 99 -5.60 2.27 7.87
CA ARG A 99 -6.77 1.53 7.39
C ARG A 99 -6.79 0.09 7.88
N VAL A 100 -7.98 -0.36 8.28
CA VAL A 100 -8.23 -1.72 8.74
C VAL A 100 -9.35 -2.35 7.93
N ILE A 101 -9.06 -3.45 7.25
CA ILE A 101 -10.06 -4.29 6.58
C ILE A 101 -10.59 -5.31 7.61
N ARG A 102 -11.92 -5.35 7.76
CA ARG A 102 -12.64 -6.22 8.69
C ARG A 102 -13.51 -7.21 7.95
#